data_AF-A0A2L0AUC1-F1
#
_entry.id   AF-A0A2L0AUC1-F1
#
_cell.length_a   1.000
_cell.length_b   1.000
_cell.length_c   1.000
_cell.angle_alpha   90.00
_cell.angle_beta   90.00
_cell.angle_gamma   90.00
#
_symmetry.space_group_name_H-M   'P 1'
#
loop_
_entity.id
_entity.type
_entity.pdbx_description
1 polymer ?
#
loop_
_entity_poly.entity_id
_entity_poly.type
_entity_poly.pdbx_seq_one_letter_code
_entity_poly.pdbx_strand_id
1 'polypeptide(L)'
;HRVEEFKLKQMWKSPNGTIRNILGGTVFREPIICKNIPRLVTCWNKPIIIGRHAHADQYKATDFVVPSAGKLEMVFTAKSGEVVRHTIHEYQGQGVALGMYNTDQSIKDFAHSSLKYALDRGYPLYLSTKNTILKKYDGRFKDIFQEIYDTQYKPLYEAKKIWYEHRLIDDMVAQAMKSEGGFVWACKNYDGDVQSDSVAQGYGSLGLMTSVLVCPDGKTVEAEAAHGTVTRHYRFHQKGQETSTNP
;
A
#
# COMPACT_ATOMS: atom_id res chain seq x y z
N HIS A 1 -0.38 25.00 -12.41
CA HIS A 1 -0.23 24.18 -11.18
C HIS A 1 -1.47 24.30 -10.29
N ARG A 2 -1.83 23.31 -9.44
CA ARG A 2 -3.03 23.36 -8.57
C ARG A 2 -3.05 24.56 -7.60
N VAL A 3 -1.88 24.99 -7.13
CA VAL A 3 -1.72 26.15 -6.25
C VAL A 3 -2.24 27.42 -6.94
N GLU A 4 -1.87 27.62 -8.20
CA GLU A 4 -2.32 28.76 -9.01
C GLU A 4 -3.81 28.65 -9.32
N GLU A 5 -4.27 27.44 -9.70
CA GLU A 5 -5.68 27.18 -10.05
C GLU A 5 -6.63 27.58 -8.91
N PHE A 6 -6.28 27.26 -7.67
CA PHE A 6 -7.10 27.50 -6.49
C PHE A 6 -6.66 28.69 -5.64
N LYS A 7 -5.68 29.48 -6.11
CA LYS A 7 -5.10 30.63 -5.38
C LYS A 7 -4.71 30.28 -3.93
N LEU A 8 -4.05 29.14 -3.75
CA LEU A 8 -3.69 28.63 -2.42
C LEU A 8 -2.47 29.35 -1.86
N LYS A 9 -2.43 29.53 -0.54
CA LYS A 9 -1.28 30.12 0.17
C LYS A 9 0.02 29.30 -0.01
N GLN A 10 -0.12 27.98 -0.08
CA GLN A 10 0.98 27.04 -0.26
C GLN A 10 0.46 25.71 -0.81
N MET A 11 1.38 24.82 -1.19
CA MET A 11 1.04 23.44 -1.55
C MET A 11 0.79 22.62 -0.27
N TRP A 12 -0.48 22.42 0.06
CA TRP A 12 -0.87 21.67 1.25
C TRP A 12 -0.57 20.17 1.11
N LYS A 13 -0.29 19.53 2.25
CA LYS A 13 -0.15 18.07 2.33
C LYS A 13 -1.48 17.39 2.03
N SER A 14 -1.43 16.14 1.58
CA SER A 14 -2.62 15.31 1.37
C SER A 14 -3.43 15.17 2.68
N PRO A 15 -4.75 15.46 2.66
CA PRO A 15 -5.62 15.22 3.79
C PRO A 15 -5.63 13.74 4.21
N ASN A 16 -5.74 12.82 3.25
CA ASN A 16 -5.72 11.37 3.50
C ASN A 16 -4.41 10.94 4.18
N GLY A 17 -3.27 11.45 3.68
CA GLY A 17 -1.98 11.21 4.30
C GLY A 17 -1.90 11.73 5.74
N THR A 18 -2.52 12.88 6.01
CA THR A 18 -2.56 13.48 7.36
C THR A 18 -3.42 12.66 8.31
N ILE A 19 -4.64 12.28 7.91
CA ILE A 19 -5.56 11.46 8.71
C ILE A 19 -4.93 10.10 9.02
N ARG A 20 -4.42 9.40 8.00
CA ARG A 20 -3.77 8.09 8.15
C ARG A 20 -2.53 8.16 9.03
N ASN A 21 -1.80 9.28 9.04
CA ASN A 21 -0.68 9.48 9.95
C ASN A 21 -1.10 9.62 11.42
N ILE A 22 -2.29 10.18 11.68
CA ILE A 22 -2.83 10.35 13.03
C ILE A 22 -3.43 9.03 13.51
N LEU A 23 -4.23 8.38 12.67
CA LEU A 23 -4.95 7.16 13.01
C LEU A 23 -4.04 5.91 13.00
N GLY A 24 -3.04 5.89 12.12
CA GLY A 24 -2.30 4.68 11.78
C GLY A 24 -3.20 3.64 11.09
N GLY A 25 -2.68 2.43 10.90
CA GLY A 25 -3.47 1.28 10.45
C GLY A 25 -3.28 0.87 8.99
N THR A 26 -4.22 0.05 8.52
CA THR A 26 -4.16 -0.64 7.22
C THR A 26 -5.39 -0.28 6.39
N VAL A 27 -5.19 0.12 5.14
CA VAL A 27 -6.29 0.44 4.22
C VAL A 27 -6.65 -0.82 3.43
N PHE A 28 -7.85 -1.35 3.66
CA PHE A 28 -8.40 -2.47 2.91
C PHE A 28 -9.24 -1.96 1.74
N ARG A 29 -8.94 -2.45 0.54
CA ARG A 29 -9.68 -2.16 -0.69
C ARG A 29 -10.25 -3.45 -1.27
N GLU A 30 -11.57 -3.51 -1.36
CA GLU A 30 -12.32 -4.68 -1.86
C GLU A 30 -13.26 -4.28 -3.02
N PRO A 31 -13.24 -5.02 -4.15
CA PRO A 31 -14.08 -4.72 -5.30
C PRO A 31 -15.56 -5.00 -5.01
N ILE A 32 -16.43 -4.16 -5.56
CA ILE A 32 -17.88 -4.35 -5.61
C ILE A 32 -18.19 -5.15 -6.87
N ILE A 33 -18.54 -6.43 -6.70
CA ILE A 33 -18.76 -7.36 -7.83
C ILE A 33 -20.21 -7.28 -8.30
N CYS A 34 -20.40 -6.81 -9.54
CA CYS A 34 -21.68 -6.78 -10.23
C CYS A 34 -21.78 -7.94 -11.23
N LYS A 35 -22.85 -8.76 -11.16
CA LYS A 35 -23.02 -9.95 -12.01
C LYS A 35 -23.01 -9.66 -13.52
N ASN A 36 -23.44 -8.45 -13.92
CA ASN A 36 -23.59 -8.02 -15.30
C ASN A 36 -22.42 -7.15 -15.80
N ILE A 37 -21.39 -6.91 -14.98
CA ILE A 37 -20.20 -6.16 -15.39
C ILE A 37 -19.10 -7.16 -15.75
N PRO A 38 -18.64 -7.21 -17.01
CA PRO A 38 -17.54 -8.06 -17.39
C PRO A 38 -16.24 -7.59 -16.73
N ARG A 39 -15.41 -8.55 -16.33
CA ARG A 39 -14.09 -8.33 -15.76
C ARG A 39 -13.05 -8.27 -16.88
N LEU A 40 -12.04 -7.42 -16.75
CA LEU A 40 -10.91 -7.38 -17.69
C LEU A 40 -10.03 -8.62 -17.52
N VAL A 41 -9.85 -9.07 -16.28
CA VAL A 41 -9.18 -10.33 -15.97
C VAL A 41 -10.27 -11.38 -15.75
N THR A 42 -10.49 -12.21 -16.77
CA THR A 42 -11.70 -13.03 -16.89
C THR A 42 -11.78 -14.18 -15.88
N CYS A 43 -10.65 -14.63 -15.33
CA CYS A 43 -10.60 -15.70 -14.33
C CYS A 43 -10.95 -15.24 -12.90
N TRP A 44 -11.01 -13.93 -12.62
CA TRP A 44 -11.22 -13.40 -11.26
C TRP A 44 -12.68 -13.53 -10.78
N ASN A 45 -13.04 -14.73 -10.33
CA ASN A 45 -14.40 -15.06 -9.91
C ASN A 45 -14.74 -14.62 -8.48
N LYS A 46 -13.75 -14.58 -7.58
CA LYS A 46 -13.85 -14.18 -6.17
C LYS A 46 -13.05 -12.89 -5.93
N PRO A 47 -13.38 -12.04 -4.95
CA PRO A 47 -12.69 -10.77 -4.75
C PRO A 47 -11.20 -10.96 -4.41
N ILE A 48 -10.36 -10.07 -4.93
CA ILE A 48 -8.99 -9.87 -4.43
C ILE A 48 -9.03 -8.63 -3.55
N ILE A 49 -8.66 -8.76 -2.29
CA ILE A 49 -8.72 -7.67 -1.31
C ILE A 49 -7.30 -7.18 -1.07
N ILE A 50 -7.03 -5.90 -1.33
CA ILE A 50 -5.71 -5.31 -1.06
C ILE A 50 -5.70 -4.73 0.35
N GLY A 51 -4.78 -5.19 1.20
CA GLY A 51 -4.45 -4.56 2.48
C GLY A 51 -3.18 -3.71 2.32
N ARG A 52 -3.32 -2.39 2.22
CA ARG A 52 -2.20 -1.45 2.05
C ARG A 52 -1.66 -0.97 3.38
N HIS A 53 -0.34 -1.13 3.58
CA HIS A 53 0.39 -0.52 4.71
C HIS A 53 0.49 1.00 4.54
N ALA A 54 -0.39 1.77 5.18
CA ALA A 54 -0.49 3.21 4.97
C ALA A 54 0.53 4.05 5.79
N HIS A 55 1.78 3.60 5.85
CA HIS A 55 2.83 4.25 6.64
C HIS A 55 4.19 4.29 5.93
N ALA A 56 4.84 5.46 6.01
CA ALA A 56 6.22 5.70 5.59
C ALA A 56 6.57 5.20 4.18
N ASP A 57 7.71 4.54 3.99
CA ASP A 57 8.30 4.22 2.69
C ASP A 57 8.38 5.48 1.80
N GLN A 58 8.05 5.38 0.51
CA GLN A 58 8.07 6.51 -0.44
C GLN A 58 7.22 7.71 0.03
N TYR A 59 6.18 7.48 0.84
CA TYR A 59 5.22 8.50 1.25
C TYR A 59 5.71 9.37 2.42
N LYS A 60 6.86 9.03 3.01
CA LYS A 60 7.60 9.87 3.97
C LYS A 60 9.10 9.91 3.65
N ALA A 61 9.45 9.73 2.38
CA ALA A 61 10.82 9.83 1.91
C ALA A 61 11.32 11.29 1.94
N THR A 62 12.63 11.44 1.94
CA THR A 62 13.31 12.70 1.61
C THR A 62 14.15 12.46 0.37
N ASP A 63 13.97 13.31 -0.64
CA ASP A 63 14.65 13.22 -1.93
C ASP A 63 15.25 14.57 -2.33
N PHE A 64 16.28 14.52 -3.18
CA PHE A 64 16.90 15.72 -3.74
C PHE A 64 17.65 15.42 -5.05
N VAL A 65 17.89 16.47 -5.83
CA VAL A 65 18.76 16.43 -7.01
C VAL A 65 20.20 16.59 -6.56
N VAL A 66 21.05 15.62 -6.87
CA VAL A 66 22.49 15.68 -6.62
C VAL A 66 23.11 16.65 -7.65
N PRO A 67 23.74 17.76 -7.21
CA PRO A 67 24.10 18.85 -8.12
C PRO A 67 25.40 18.62 -8.90
N SER A 68 26.27 17.71 -8.44
CA SER A 68 27.59 17.45 -9.02
C SER A 68 28.16 16.11 -8.55
N ALA A 69 29.36 15.76 -9.01
CA ALA A 69 30.13 14.64 -8.46
C ALA A 69 30.30 14.77 -6.93
N GLY A 70 30.32 13.65 -6.22
CA GLY A 70 30.42 13.61 -4.76
C GLY A 70 30.00 12.28 -4.13
N LYS A 71 30.24 12.15 -2.83
CA LYS A 71 29.92 10.95 -2.05
C LYS A 71 28.55 11.09 -1.38
N LEU A 72 27.66 10.12 -1.58
CA LEU A 72 26.39 10.01 -0.88
C LEU A 72 26.47 8.95 0.21
N GLU A 73 26.08 9.31 1.43
CA GLU A 73 26.12 8.42 2.58
C GLU A 73 24.80 8.45 3.35
N MET A 74 24.47 7.31 3.97
CA MET A 74 23.42 7.16 4.97
C MET A 74 24.07 7.14 6.35
N VAL A 75 23.62 8.00 7.25
CA VAL A 75 24.18 8.13 8.60
C VAL A 75 23.06 7.99 9.62
N PHE A 76 23.24 7.07 10.57
CA PHE A 76 22.37 6.93 11.74
C PHE A 76 23.17 7.25 13.01
N THR A 77 22.67 8.19 13.80
CA THR A 77 23.26 8.57 15.09
C THR A 77 22.33 8.12 16.21
N ALA A 78 22.76 7.14 16.99
CA ALA A 78 22.02 6.66 18.14
C ALA A 78 21.98 7.72 19.25
N LYS A 79 21.00 7.62 20.16
CA LYS A 79 20.93 8.49 21.35
C LYS A 79 22.15 8.36 22.28
N SER A 80 22.84 7.21 22.23
CA SER A 80 24.10 6.98 22.93
C SER A 80 25.29 7.74 22.32
N GLY A 81 25.12 8.32 21.13
CA GLY A 81 26.20 8.94 20.35
C GLY A 81 26.90 7.99 19.38
N GLU A 82 26.55 6.69 19.37
CA GLU A 82 27.08 5.74 18.38
C GLU A 82 26.62 6.12 16.97
N VAL A 83 27.56 6.13 16.01
CA VAL A 83 27.28 6.51 14.61
C VAL A 83 27.50 5.32 13.70
N VAL A 84 26.48 4.99 12.91
CA VAL A 84 26.56 4.02 11.82
C VAL A 84 26.55 4.80 10.51
N ARG A 85 27.53 4.52 9.62
CA ARG A 85 27.67 5.17 8.32
C ARG A 85 27.75 4.13 7.22
N HIS A 86 26.95 4.30 6.18
CA HIS A 86 26.97 3.48 4.98
C HIS A 86 27.10 4.37 3.75
N THR A 87 28.10 4.12 2.92
CA THR A 87 28.17 4.75 1.60
C THR A 87 27.11 4.15 0.69
N ILE A 88 26.26 5.00 0.10
CA ILE A 88 25.23 4.57 -0.86
C ILE A 88 25.84 4.55 -2.26
N HIS A 89 26.50 5.64 -2.66
CA HIS A 89 27.05 5.79 -4.00
C HIS A 89 28.12 6.90 -4.07
N GLU A 90 28.99 6.83 -5.07
CA GLU A 90 29.95 7.88 -5.44
C GLU A 90 29.60 8.43 -6.82
N TYR A 91 28.94 9.59 -6.84
CA TYR A 91 28.51 10.26 -8.05
C TYR A 91 29.70 10.82 -8.81
N GLN A 92 29.74 10.61 -10.13
CA GLN A 92 30.68 11.23 -11.05
C GLN A 92 30.12 12.51 -11.70
N GLY A 93 28.86 12.85 -11.43
CA GLY A 93 28.14 13.97 -12.02
C GLY A 93 26.78 14.17 -11.37
N GLN A 94 25.87 14.91 -12.02
CA GLN A 94 24.51 15.12 -11.53
C GLN A 94 23.73 13.82 -11.41
N GLY A 95 22.76 13.79 -10.49
CA GLY A 95 21.90 12.64 -10.28
C GLY A 95 20.74 12.94 -9.34
N VAL A 96 20.13 11.89 -8.80
CA VAL A 96 19.06 11.99 -7.79
C VAL A 96 19.34 11.00 -6.67
N ALA A 97 18.85 11.32 -5.48
CA ALA A 97 18.96 10.47 -4.31
C ALA A 97 17.68 10.54 -3.49
N LEU A 98 17.37 9.45 -2.79
CA LEU A 98 16.26 9.39 -1.85
C LEU A 98 16.62 8.53 -0.63
N GLY A 99 16.04 8.87 0.51
CA GLY A 99 16.05 8.07 1.73
C GLY A 99 14.63 7.85 2.24
N MET A 100 14.32 6.62 2.66
CA MET A 100 13.03 6.26 3.23
C MET A 100 13.23 5.35 4.45
N TYR A 101 12.18 5.20 5.27
CA TYR A 101 12.22 4.41 6.49
C TYR A 101 10.87 3.72 6.73
N ASN A 102 10.87 2.76 7.65
CA ASN A 102 9.67 2.28 8.32
C ASN A 102 10.01 1.93 9.78
N THR A 103 9.02 1.49 10.56
CA THR A 103 9.22 1.13 11.97
C THR A 103 8.66 -0.26 12.27
N ASP A 104 9.34 -1.02 13.12
CA ASP A 104 8.87 -2.35 13.53
C ASP A 104 7.45 -2.32 14.09
N GLN A 105 7.11 -1.31 14.92
CA GLN A 105 5.77 -1.17 15.48
C GLN A 105 4.71 -1.05 14.38
N SER A 106 4.94 -0.19 13.39
CA SER A 106 4.00 0.00 12.28
C SER A 106 3.84 -1.25 11.42
N ILE A 107 4.92 -2.01 11.22
CA ILE A 107 4.89 -3.28 10.48
C ILE A 107 4.12 -4.35 11.28
N LYS A 108 4.31 -4.42 12.61
CA LYS A 108 3.55 -5.33 13.49
C LYS A 108 2.05 -5.02 13.45
N ASP A 109 1.68 -3.75 13.55
CA ASP A 109 0.28 -3.33 13.48
C ASP A 109 -0.36 -3.69 12.13
N PHE A 110 0.40 -3.53 11.04
CA PHE A 110 0.00 -3.94 9.69
C PHE A 110 -0.16 -5.47 9.58
N ALA A 111 0.74 -6.25 10.16
CA ALA A 111 0.66 -7.71 10.19
C ALA A 111 -0.59 -8.19 10.94
N HIS A 112 -0.81 -7.69 12.16
CA HIS A 112 -1.99 -8.02 12.95
C HIS A 112 -3.29 -7.66 12.24
N SER A 113 -3.37 -6.46 11.66
CA SER A 113 -4.54 -6.01 10.91
C SER A 113 -4.83 -6.93 9.73
N SER A 114 -3.80 -7.24 8.93
CA SER A 114 -3.94 -8.06 7.72
C SER A 114 -4.31 -9.51 8.04
N LEU A 115 -3.66 -10.10 9.04
CA LEU A 115 -3.91 -11.48 9.49
C LEU A 115 -5.30 -11.62 10.09
N LYS A 116 -5.70 -10.68 10.96
CA LYS A 116 -7.04 -10.69 11.54
C LYS A 116 -8.12 -10.53 10.48
N TYR A 117 -7.96 -9.57 9.57
CA TYR A 117 -8.92 -9.31 8.51
C TYR A 117 -9.10 -10.55 7.60
N ALA A 118 -8.01 -11.17 7.16
CA ALA A 118 -8.08 -12.38 6.34
C ALA A 118 -8.72 -13.57 7.08
N LEU A 119 -8.39 -13.74 8.37
CA LEU A 119 -9.03 -14.74 9.23
C LEU A 119 -10.54 -14.52 9.34
N ASP A 120 -10.99 -13.28 9.56
CA ASP A 120 -12.41 -12.93 9.67
C ASP A 120 -13.15 -13.18 8.35
N ARG A 121 -12.53 -12.82 7.21
CA ARG A 121 -13.08 -13.11 5.87
C ARG A 121 -13.05 -14.59 5.50
N GLY A 122 -12.23 -15.41 6.16
CA GLY A 122 -12.04 -16.81 5.80
C GLY A 122 -11.26 -16.97 4.49
N TYR A 123 -10.30 -16.09 4.23
CA TYR A 123 -9.46 -16.11 3.03
C TYR A 123 -7.98 -16.31 3.38
N PRO A 124 -7.19 -16.96 2.51
CA PRO A 124 -5.74 -16.98 2.68
C PRO A 124 -5.16 -15.56 2.54
N LEU A 125 -4.02 -15.34 3.20
CA LEU A 125 -3.30 -14.07 3.18
C LEU A 125 -1.95 -14.23 2.46
N TYR A 126 -1.67 -13.31 1.54
CA TYR A 126 -0.36 -13.19 0.90
C TYR A 126 0.29 -11.87 1.27
N LEU A 127 1.53 -11.90 1.76
CA LEU A 127 2.40 -10.70 1.85
C LEU A 127 3.37 -10.72 0.67
N SER A 128 3.47 -9.61 -0.06
CA SER A 128 4.46 -9.47 -1.13
C SER A 128 5.56 -8.46 -0.81
N THR A 129 6.82 -8.83 -1.04
CA THR A 129 7.97 -7.92 -0.93
C THR A 129 9.03 -8.21 -2.00
N LYS A 130 10.15 -7.46 -2.03
CA LYS A 130 11.34 -7.77 -2.83
C LYS A 130 12.56 -8.05 -1.94
N ASN A 131 12.39 -8.89 -0.91
CA ASN A 131 13.43 -9.18 0.10
C ASN A 131 14.70 -9.85 -0.44
N THR A 132 14.70 -10.43 -1.64
CA THR A 132 15.93 -10.91 -2.28
C THR A 132 16.88 -9.78 -2.66
N ILE A 133 16.32 -8.59 -2.95
CA ILE A 133 17.06 -7.37 -3.27
C ILE A 133 17.21 -6.50 -2.02
N LEU A 134 16.10 -6.15 -1.37
CA LEU A 134 16.08 -5.35 -0.16
C LEU A 134 16.19 -6.25 1.08
N LYS A 135 17.32 -6.96 1.20
CA LYS A 135 17.52 -8.03 2.20
C LYS A 135 17.20 -7.63 3.63
N LYS A 136 17.62 -6.43 4.05
CA LYS A 136 17.36 -5.93 5.41
C LYS A 136 15.99 -5.27 5.54
N TYR A 137 15.63 -4.39 4.60
CA TYR A 137 14.40 -3.60 4.68
C TYR A 137 13.15 -4.46 4.48
N ASP A 138 13.06 -5.16 3.34
CA ASP A 138 11.92 -6.03 3.02
C ASP A 138 12.00 -7.38 3.75
N GLY A 139 13.21 -7.81 4.12
CA GLY A 139 13.39 -8.94 5.03
C GLY A 139 12.70 -8.67 6.37
N ARG A 140 12.80 -7.46 6.91
CA ARG A 140 12.16 -7.12 8.19
C ARG A 140 10.64 -7.24 8.16
N PHE A 141 10.00 -6.87 7.05
CA PHE A 141 8.56 -7.11 6.84
C PHE A 141 8.21 -8.60 6.86
N LYS A 142 8.96 -9.40 6.09
CA LYS A 142 8.77 -10.85 6.02
C LYS A 142 8.92 -11.48 7.41
N ASP A 143 10.00 -11.17 8.11
CA ASP A 143 10.32 -11.78 9.40
C ASP A 143 9.25 -11.46 10.46
N ILE A 144 8.81 -10.20 10.53
CA ILE A 144 7.77 -9.79 11.49
C ILE A 144 6.42 -10.48 11.20
N PHE A 145 6.01 -10.54 9.93
CA PHE A 145 4.76 -11.23 9.58
C PHE A 145 4.83 -12.72 9.90
N GLN A 146 5.94 -13.38 9.58
CA GLN A 146 6.13 -14.81 9.84
C GLN A 146 6.12 -15.10 11.34
N GLU A 147 6.85 -14.32 12.14
CA GLU A 147 6.88 -14.44 13.60
C GLU A 147 5.47 -14.32 14.20
N ILE A 148 4.71 -13.29 13.81
CA ILE A 148 3.34 -13.09 14.31
C ILE A 148 2.42 -14.23 13.85
N TYR A 149 2.52 -14.66 12.60
CA TYR A 149 1.70 -15.76 12.09
C TYR A 149 1.94 -17.04 12.87
N ASP A 150 3.20 -17.48 12.97
CA ASP A 150 3.55 -18.75 13.62
C ASP A 150 3.20 -18.75 15.11
N THR A 151 3.38 -17.61 15.79
CA THR A 151 3.16 -17.53 17.25
C THR A 151 1.69 -17.32 17.64
N GLN A 152 0.88 -16.68 16.80
CA GLN A 152 -0.46 -16.21 17.21
C GLN A 152 -1.61 -16.63 16.29
N TYR A 153 -1.39 -16.78 14.99
CA TYR A 153 -2.49 -16.95 14.02
C TYR A 153 -2.54 -18.32 13.36
N LYS A 154 -1.42 -19.04 13.29
CA LYS A 154 -1.33 -20.31 12.57
C LYS A 154 -2.39 -21.35 13.00
N PRO A 155 -2.63 -21.61 14.30
CA PRO A 155 -3.70 -22.53 14.71
C PRO A 155 -5.10 -22.08 14.27
N LEU A 156 -5.35 -20.77 14.26
CA LEU A 156 -6.64 -20.19 13.86
C LEU A 156 -6.87 -20.31 12.35
N TYR A 157 -5.81 -20.13 11.57
CA TYR A 157 -5.82 -20.29 10.12
C TYR A 157 -6.02 -21.75 9.71
N GLU A 158 -5.30 -22.67 10.35
CA GLU A 158 -5.42 -24.11 10.14
C GLU A 158 -6.84 -24.60 10.45
N ALA A 159 -7.46 -24.12 11.55
CA ALA A 159 -8.84 -24.41 11.90
C ALA A 159 -9.86 -23.97 10.82
N LYS A 160 -9.56 -22.89 10.10
CA LYS A 160 -10.37 -22.39 8.96
C LYS A 160 -9.94 -22.94 7.60
N LYS A 161 -8.91 -23.79 7.55
CA LYS A 161 -8.34 -24.35 6.30
C LYS A 161 -7.86 -23.26 5.33
N ILE A 162 -7.30 -22.18 5.87
CA ILE A 162 -6.65 -21.09 5.13
C ILE A 162 -5.18 -21.00 5.56
N TRP A 163 -4.37 -20.24 4.83
CA TRP A 163 -2.93 -20.12 5.10
C TRP A 163 -2.44 -18.68 4.95
N TYR A 164 -1.26 -18.42 5.50
CA TYR A 164 -0.44 -17.26 5.21
C TYR A 164 0.77 -17.67 4.38
N GLU A 165 1.14 -16.86 3.39
CA GLU A 165 2.34 -17.05 2.61
C GLU A 165 3.03 -15.72 2.27
N HIS A 166 4.36 -15.68 2.38
CA HIS A 166 5.17 -14.61 1.81
C HIS A 166 5.57 -14.96 0.37
N ARG A 167 5.41 -14.01 -0.56
CA ARG A 167 5.85 -14.13 -1.95
C ARG A 167 6.73 -12.96 -2.36
N LEU A 168 7.58 -13.20 -3.37
CA LEU A 168 8.21 -12.09 -4.08
C LEU A 168 7.16 -11.35 -4.92
N ILE A 169 7.21 -10.02 -4.94
CA ILE A 169 6.17 -9.18 -5.56
C ILE A 169 5.94 -9.49 -7.04
N ASP A 170 6.99 -9.83 -7.78
CA ASP A 170 6.92 -10.24 -9.18
C ASP A 170 6.23 -11.59 -9.40
N ASP A 171 6.45 -12.55 -8.50
CA ASP A 171 5.71 -13.82 -8.52
C ASP A 171 4.25 -13.61 -8.07
N MET A 172 4.03 -12.77 -7.06
CA MET A 172 2.68 -12.49 -6.53
C MET A 172 1.78 -11.84 -7.60
N VAL A 173 2.27 -10.86 -8.36
CA VAL A 173 1.48 -10.26 -9.45
C VAL A 173 1.14 -11.31 -10.52
N ALA A 174 2.08 -12.20 -10.86
CA ALA A 174 1.86 -13.26 -11.84
C ALA A 174 0.85 -14.31 -11.35
N GLN A 175 0.94 -14.69 -10.07
CA GLN A 175 -0.02 -15.58 -9.42
C GLN A 175 -1.42 -14.95 -9.39
N ALA A 176 -1.53 -13.68 -9.00
CA ALA A 176 -2.81 -12.98 -8.93
C ALA A 176 -3.52 -12.98 -10.29
N MET A 177 -2.80 -12.69 -11.38
CA MET A 177 -3.35 -12.67 -12.75
C MET A 177 -3.87 -14.02 -13.25
N LYS A 178 -3.40 -15.14 -12.67
CA LYS A 178 -3.83 -16.51 -13.05
C LYS A 178 -4.80 -17.13 -12.05
N SER A 179 -4.98 -16.51 -10.88
CA SER A 179 -5.84 -17.01 -9.83
C SER A 179 -7.32 -16.82 -10.15
N GLU A 180 -8.19 -17.46 -9.34
CA GLU A 180 -9.62 -17.15 -9.32
C GLU A 180 -9.99 -15.98 -8.39
N GLY A 181 -8.99 -15.29 -7.82
CA GLY A 181 -9.15 -14.39 -6.67
C GLY A 181 -9.45 -15.13 -5.37
N GLY A 182 -10.12 -14.48 -4.42
CA GLY A 182 -10.52 -15.07 -3.14
C GLY A 182 -9.41 -15.12 -2.10
N PHE A 183 -8.61 -14.05 -2.03
CA PHE A 183 -7.53 -13.90 -1.06
C PHE A 183 -7.36 -12.45 -0.64
N VAL A 184 -6.72 -12.27 0.52
CA VAL A 184 -6.23 -10.96 0.95
C VAL A 184 -4.76 -10.84 0.55
N TRP A 185 -4.40 -9.70 -0.02
CA TRP A 185 -3.05 -9.38 -0.44
C TRP A 185 -2.55 -8.18 0.38
N ALA A 186 -1.73 -8.48 1.39
CA ALA A 186 -0.99 -7.50 2.15
C ALA A 186 0.13 -6.91 1.29
N CYS A 187 0.01 -5.63 0.96
CA CYS A 187 0.95 -4.88 0.16
C CYS A 187 1.66 -3.82 1.00
N LYS A 188 2.96 -3.64 0.76
CA LYS A 188 3.68 -2.43 1.20
C LYS A 188 3.02 -1.18 0.63
N ASN A 189 3.37 -0.02 1.17
CA ASN A 189 2.63 1.22 0.92
C ASN A 189 2.48 1.53 -0.58
N TYR A 190 3.58 1.50 -1.32
CA TYR A 190 3.59 1.78 -2.75
C TYR A 190 2.90 0.68 -3.58
N ASP A 191 3.21 -0.59 -3.28
CA ASP A 191 2.60 -1.73 -3.98
C ASP A 191 1.08 -1.72 -3.80
N GLY A 192 0.58 -1.40 -2.61
CA GLY A 192 -0.85 -1.34 -2.32
C GLY A 192 -1.55 -0.20 -3.06
N ASP A 193 -0.87 0.92 -3.26
CA ASP A 193 -1.38 2.04 -4.07
C ASP A 193 -1.59 1.59 -5.52
N VAL A 194 -0.55 1.07 -6.16
CA VAL A 194 -0.57 0.68 -7.57
C VAL A 194 -1.46 -0.54 -7.83
N GLN A 195 -1.35 -1.57 -7.00
CA GLN A 195 -2.08 -2.83 -7.21
C GLN A 195 -3.56 -2.68 -6.91
N SER A 196 -3.97 -1.82 -5.97
CA SER A 196 -5.40 -1.61 -5.72
C SER A 196 -6.13 -0.97 -6.89
N ASP A 197 -5.50 -0.03 -7.60
CA ASP A 197 -6.04 0.55 -8.83
C ASP A 197 -6.11 -0.49 -9.96
N SER A 198 -5.07 -1.32 -10.10
CA SER A 198 -5.02 -2.41 -11.08
C SER A 198 -6.12 -3.45 -10.82
N VAL A 199 -6.31 -3.83 -9.56
CA VAL A 199 -7.38 -4.73 -9.12
C VAL A 199 -8.74 -4.10 -9.39
N ALA A 200 -8.98 -2.85 -8.99
CA ALA A 200 -10.24 -2.15 -9.24
C ALA A 200 -10.61 -2.12 -10.72
N GLN A 201 -9.64 -1.78 -11.57
CA GLN A 201 -9.84 -1.77 -13.01
C GLN A 201 -10.08 -3.18 -13.57
N GLY A 202 -9.41 -4.20 -13.03
CA GLY A 202 -9.62 -5.59 -13.40
C GLY A 202 -11.03 -6.10 -13.09
N TYR A 203 -11.66 -5.60 -12.03
CA TYR A 203 -13.07 -5.87 -11.68
C TYR A 203 -14.08 -4.95 -12.41
N GLY A 204 -13.60 -3.98 -13.18
CA GLY A 204 -14.42 -3.18 -14.10
C GLY A 204 -14.12 -1.68 -14.03
N SER A 205 -14.04 -1.11 -12.82
CA SER A 205 -13.85 0.34 -12.64
C SER A 205 -13.37 0.68 -11.24
N LEU A 206 -12.58 1.76 -11.13
CA LEU A 206 -12.24 2.42 -9.86
C LEU A 206 -13.48 2.82 -9.03
N GLY A 207 -14.62 3.09 -9.68
CA GLY A 207 -15.89 3.37 -8.99
C GLY A 207 -16.57 2.14 -8.38
N LEU A 208 -16.02 0.94 -8.60
CA LEU A 208 -16.54 -0.31 -8.05
C LEU A 208 -15.56 -0.88 -7.01
N MET A 209 -14.99 -0.01 -6.17
CA MET A 209 -14.00 -0.38 -5.16
C MET A 209 -14.29 0.36 -3.86
N THR A 210 -14.45 -0.40 -2.78
CA THR A 210 -14.53 0.16 -1.43
C THR A 210 -13.14 0.43 -0.88
N SER A 211 -12.99 1.37 0.06
CA SER A 211 -11.73 1.63 0.76
C SER A 211 -12.04 1.90 2.23
N VAL A 212 -11.47 1.08 3.12
CA VAL A 212 -11.65 1.20 4.57
C VAL A 212 -10.30 1.14 5.27
N LEU A 213 -9.93 2.21 5.96
CA LEU A 213 -8.84 2.21 6.92
C LEU A 213 -9.32 1.55 8.22
N VAL A 214 -8.62 0.50 8.65
CA VAL A 214 -8.84 -0.15 9.94
C VAL A 214 -7.65 0.16 10.85
N CYS A 215 -7.94 0.77 12.00
CA CYS A 215 -6.92 1.13 12.99
C CYS A 215 -6.50 -0.07 13.84
N PRO A 216 -5.30 -0.04 14.46
CA PRO A 216 -4.78 -1.15 15.25
C PRO A 216 -5.63 -1.50 16.49
N ASP A 217 -6.43 -0.55 16.99
CA ASP A 217 -7.34 -0.76 18.12
C ASP A 217 -8.50 -1.74 17.81
N GLY A 218 -8.67 -2.10 16.53
CA GLY A 218 -9.74 -2.98 16.05
C GLY A 218 -11.15 -2.40 16.21
N LYS A 219 -11.27 -1.07 16.43
CA LYS A 219 -12.54 -0.37 16.64
C LYS A 219 -12.70 0.83 15.72
N THR A 220 -11.64 1.60 15.53
CA THR A 220 -11.68 2.84 14.75
C THR A 220 -11.55 2.52 13.26
N VAL A 221 -12.50 3.03 12.48
CA VAL A 221 -12.55 2.86 11.03
C VAL A 221 -12.77 4.19 10.34
N GLU A 222 -12.17 4.34 9.16
CA GLU A 222 -12.44 5.44 8.23
C GLU A 222 -12.76 4.83 6.87
N ALA A 223 -13.89 5.24 6.27
CA ALA A 223 -14.36 4.71 5.01
C ALA A 223 -14.41 5.82 3.96
N GLU A 224 -13.83 5.56 2.79
CA GLU A 224 -13.74 6.49 1.67
C GLU A 224 -13.98 5.76 0.34
N ALA A 225 -14.23 6.54 -0.72
CA ALA A 225 -14.12 6.02 -2.07
C ALA A 225 -12.63 5.73 -2.39
N ALA A 226 -12.35 4.65 -3.12
CA ALA A 226 -10.96 4.34 -3.49
C ALA A 226 -10.37 5.32 -4.53
N HIS A 227 -11.23 6.04 -5.25
CA HIS A 227 -10.85 6.97 -6.32
C HIS A 227 -10.71 8.42 -5.86
N GLY A 228 -10.02 9.24 -6.66
CA GLY A 228 -9.89 10.68 -6.43
C GLY A 228 -11.12 11.48 -6.88
N THR A 229 -10.96 12.80 -6.98
CA THR A 229 -12.05 13.77 -7.27
C THR A 229 -12.55 13.78 -8.71
N VAL A 230 -12.16 12.80 -9.54
CA VAL A 230 -12.57 12.67 -10.95
C VAL A 230 -12.43 13.98 -11.74
N THR A 231 -11.29 14.67 -11.59
CA THR A 231 -11.07 16.04 -12.08
C THR A 231 -11.46 16.23 -13.56
N ARG A 232 -11.23 15.23 -14.41
CA ARG A 232 -11.61 15.29 -15.83
C ARG A 232 -13.12 15.52 -16.02
N HIS A 233 -13.96 14.78 -15.29
CA HIS A 233 -15.41 14.94 -15.37
C HIS A 233 -15.86 16.26 -14.77
N TYR A 234 -15.20 16.71 -13.69
CA TYR A 234 -15.44 18.03 -13.12
C TYR A 234 -15.20 19.17 -14.14
N ARG A 235 -14.20 19.05 -15.03
CA ARG A 235 -13.99 20.03 -16.11
C ARG A 235 -15.09 20.06 -17.16
N PHE A 236 -15.73 18.93 -17.46
CA PHE A 236 -16.88 18.88 -18.34
C PHE A 236 -18.11 19.50 -17.67
N HIS A 237 -18.33 19.18 -16.39
CA HIS A 237 -19.36 19.81 -15.59
C HIS A 237 -19.23 21.35 -15.55
N GLN A 238 -18.02 21.89 -15.36
CA GLN A 238 -17.76 23.34 -15.39
C GLN A 238 -18.10 24.01 -16.74
N LYS A 239 -18.15 23.25 -17.84
CA LYS A 239 -18.55 23.73 -19.17
C LYS A 239 -20.04 23.54 -19.45
N GLY A 240 -20.83 23.10 -18.47
CA GLY A 240 -22.24 22.74 -18.66
C GLY A 240 -22.45 21.47 -19.50
N GLN A 241 -21.41 20.66 -19.69
CA GLN A 241 -21.48 19.40 -20.44
C GLN A 241 -21.95 18.26 -19.53
N GLU A 242 -22.67 17.30 -20.10
CA GLU A 242 -23.09 16.09 -19.39
C GLU A 242 -21.89 15.24 -18.94
N THR A 243 -22.04 14.54 -17.81
CA THR A 243 -21.03 13.63 -17.27
C THR A 243 -21.68 12.32 -16.85
N SER A 244 -20.98 11.21 -17.02
CA SER A 244 -21.38 9.88 -16.53
C SER A 244 -20.35 9.42 -15.49
N THR A 245 -20.46 9.98 -14.29
CA THR A 245 -19.58 9.66 -13.16
C THR A 245 -20.29 8.65 -12.26
N ASN A 246 -19.64 7.53 -11.95
CA ASN A 246 -20.18 6.54 -11.01
C ASN A 246 -20.11 7.13 -9.57
N PRO A 247 -21.24 7.26 -8.84
CA PRO A 247 -21.29 7.87 -7.51
C PRO A 247 -20.73 6.98 -6.40
#